data_AF-A0A7V0QJS2-F1
#
_entry.id   AF-A0A7V0QJS2-F1
#
_cell.length_a   1.000
_cell.length_b   1.000
_cell.length_c   1.000
_cell.angle_alpha   90.00
_cell.angle_beta   90.00
_cell.angle_gamma   90.00
#
_symmetry.space_group_name_H-M   'P 1'
#
loop_
_entity.id
_entity.type
_entity.pdbx_description
1 polymer ?
#
loop_
_entity_poly.entity_id
_entity_poly.type
_entity_poly.pdbx_seq_one_letter_code
_entity_poly.pdbx_strand_id
1 'polypeptide(L)'
;MPEIPDGELFDEFSEGFGPLWMILEDQAGKSFEKLTVQARKTIAEAAIFLHEMMGGTDLDAKEKEFAHSWIRQFGHVLGREFEGNSILRFYYFDEDYSKDPATTVHSMISLVVALRALEICEPKLTRSGTVWRYLERDMPKFRKALGRILRGDNMEEKTDEMFLLLNTIDMLSAIEGSEKLTCELEEFIKFANNLQTSFNKAFEISPGLRVYAADLVDRVGISIHVGDLPVKLHGKPGAFLTLMELRMGKIPSSDQLERVHHPSTLHLWWIAKAWTRRRVGEASVGILPFYQRLDVDAVFRLVWGDARNLYKIPVTTEEMECVLAFKDEDIKEQLYKYFKTHSKITEFSRTRLSAERDKAHAGGEISDFNIEFITGKGNIWVAIPIKSGRESGTR
;
A
#
# COMPACT_ATOMS: atom_id res chain seq x y z
N MET A 1 -12.18 -0.11 29.05
CA MET A 1 -13.20 -0.46 28.04
C MET A 1 -13.45 -1.95 28.14
N PRO A 2 -14.68 -2.45 27.87
CA PRO A 2 -14.91 -3.90 27.76
C PRO A 2 -14.06 -4.49 26.63
N GLU A 3 -13.55 -5.71 26.82
CA GLU A 3 -12.81 -6.44 25.79
C GLU A 3 -13.77 -6.77 24.64
N ILE A 4 -13.47 -6.27 23.44
CA ILE A 4 -14.19 -6.63 22.22
C ILE A 4 -13.69 -8.02 21.79
N PRO A 5 -14.58 -8.99 21.47
CA PRO A 5 -14.17 -10.31 20.99
C PRO A 5 -13.39 -10.23 19.66
N ASP A 6 -12.32 -11.02 19.51
CA ASP A 6 -11.45 -11.04 18.33
C ASP A 6 -12.20 -11.15 16.98
N GLY A 7 -13.35 -11.83 16.96
CA GLY A 7 -14.18 -11.98 15.75
C GLY A 7 -14.85 -10.69 15.29
N GLU A 8 -15.39 -9.89 16.21
CA GLU A 8 -16.04 -8.60 15.88
C GLU A 8 -15.00 -7.60 15.34
N LEU A 9 -13.78 -7.65 15.86
CA LEU A 9 -12.67 -6.80 15.44
C LEU A 9 -12.18 -7.13 14.02
N PHE A 10 -12.22 -8.42 13.64
CA PHE A 10 -11.92 -8.85 12.28
C PHE A 10 -12.97 -8.40 11.28
N ASP A 11 -14.26 -8.56 11.60
CA ASP A 11 -15.35 -8.15 10.72
C ASP A 11 -15.31 -6.64 10.49
N GLU A 12 -15.11 -5.87 11.56
CA GLU A 12 -14.93 -4.44 11.51
C GLU A 12 -13.71 -4.02 10.63
N PHE A 13 -12.54 -4.66 10.80
CA PHE A 13 -11.36 -4.39 9.97
C PHE A 13 -11.57 -4.76 8.50
N SER A 14 -12.17 -5.93 8.25
CA SER A 14 -12.48 -6.42 6.91
C SER A 14 -13.44 -5.46 6.19
N GLU A 15 -14.39 -4.87 6.91
CA GLU A 15 -15.30 -3.87 6.36
C GLU A 15 -14.55 -2.63 5.89
N GLY A 16 -13.62 -2.09 6.70
CA GLY A 16 -12.96 -0.84 6.33
C GLY A 16 -11.69 -0.97 5.46
N PHE A 17 -11.07 -2.15 5.40
CA PHE A 17 -10.07 -2.48 4.37
C PHE A 17 -10.71 -3.08 3.11
N GLY A 18 -11.99 -3.42 3.13
CA GLY A 18 -12.73 -3.96 1.97
C GLY A 18 -12.56 -3.14 0.69
N PRO A 19 -12.68 -1.79 0.72
CA PRO A 19 -12.42 -0.97 -0.46
C PRO A 19 -10.99 -1.11 -1.02
N LEU A 20 -9.98 -1.23 -0.15
CA LEU A 20 -8.59 -1.45 -0.57
C LEU A 20 -8.43 -2.84 -1.19
N TRP A 21 -9.01 -3.86 -0.56
CA TRP A 21 -9.00 -5.23 -1.07
C TRP A 21 -9.63 -5.32 -2.47
N MET A 22 -10.81 -4.72 -2.65
CA MET A 22 -11.48 -4.66 -3.96
C MET A 22 -10.61 -3.99 -5.03
N ILE A 23 -9.91 -2.91 -4.69
CA ILE A 23 -8.99 -2.24 -5.63
C ILE A 23 -7.84 -3.18 -6.02
N LEU A 24 -7.22 -3.87 -5.06
CA LEU A 24 -6.12 -4.80 -5.31
C LEU A 24 -6.56 -6.01 -6.15
N GLU A 25 -7.71 -6.61 -5.83
CA GLU A 25 -8.30 -7.70 -6.61
C GLU A 25 -8.60 -7.27 -8.05
N ASP A 26 -9.18 -6.07 -8.24
CA ASP A 26 -9.45 -5.54 -9.56
C ASP A 26 -8.17 -5.36 -10.38
N GLN A 27 -7.06 -4.99 -9.75
CA GLN A 27 -5.76 -4.84 -10.41
C GLN A 27 -5.04 -6.16 -10.69
N ALA A 28 -5.41 -7.24 -10.01
CA ALA A 28 -4.88 -8.58 -10.28
C ALA A 28 -5.31 -9.13 -11.65
N GLY A 29 -6.43 -8.62 -12.22
CA GLY A 29 -6.98 -9.06 -13.50
C GLY A 29 -7.07 -8.00 -14.61
N LYS A 30 -6.63 -6.74 -14.36
CA LYS A 30 -6.83 -5.61 -15.29
C LYS A 30 -5.54 -4.82 -15.57
N SER A 31 -5.55 -4.04 -16.67
CA SER A 31 -4.49 -3.06 -16.97
C SER A 31 -4.48 -1.94 -15.91
N PHE A 32 -3.28 -1.50 -15.51
CA PHE A 32 -3.07 -0.41 -14.56
C PHE A 32 -3.77 0.90 -14.99
N GLU A 33 -3.88 1.13 -16.30
CA GLU A 33 -4.56 2.30 -16.87
C GLU A 33 -6.03 2.41 -16.46
N LYS A 34 -6.67 1.29 -16.05
CA LYS A 34 -8.06 1.26 -15.57
C LYS A 34 -8.20 1.67 -14.10
N LEU A 35 -7.09 1.81 -13.36
CA LEU A 35 -7.11 2.25 -11.98
C LEU A 35 -7.35 3.76 -11.92
N THR A 36 -8.44 4.18 -11.27
CA THR A 36 -8.81 5.61 -11.17
C THR A 36 -7.82 6.40 -10.31
N VAL A 37 -7.72 7.70 -10.56
CA VAL A 37 -6.90 8.64 -9.76
C VAL A 37 -7.24 8.54 -8.26
N GLN A 38 -8.52 8.43 -7.93
CA GLN A 38 -8.96 8.31 -6.55
C GLN A 38 -8.50 6.98 -5.91
N ALA A 39 -8.58 5.86 -6.64
CA ALA A 39 -8.14 4.56 -6.13
C ALA A 39 -6.63 4.53 -5.86
N ARG A 40 -5.82 5.15 -6.74
CA ARG A 40 -4.36 5.31 -6.53
C ARG A 40 -4.05 6.10 -5.27
N LYS A 41 -4.74 7.23 -5.06
CA LYS A 41 -4.61 8.03 -3.83
C LYS A 41 -4.98 7.23 -2.59
N THR A 42 -6.07 6.46 -2.63
CA THR A 42 -6.48 5.59 -1.51
C THR A 42 -5.40 4.57 -1.16
N ILE A 43 -4.82 3.88 -2.15
CA ILE A 43 -3.72 2.92 -1.93
C ILE A 43 -2.49 3.61 -1.34
N ALA A 44 -2.08 4.72 -1.94
CA ALA A 44 -0.87 5.43 -1.52
C ALA A 44 -1.01 6.02 -0.10
N GLU A 45 -2.15 6.60 0.23
CA GLU A 45 -2.48 7.05 1.60
C GLU A 45 -2.42 5.88 2.59
N ALA A 46 -3.05 4.74 2.27
CA ALA A 46 -3.02 3.57 3.13
C ALA A 46 -1.57 3.08 3.36
N ALA A 47 -0.76 2.99 2.31
CA ALA A 47 0.64 2.61 2.40
C ALA A 47 1.44 3.56 3.31
N ILE A 48 1.27 4.87 3.12
CA ILE A 48 1.94 5.91 3.90
C ILE A 48 1.62 5.79 5.39
N PHE A 49 0.34 5.82 5.75
CA PHE A 49 -0.03 5.86 7.16
C PHE A 49 0.15 4.51 7.85
N LEU A 50 0.02 3.39 7.13
CA LEU A 50 0.36 2.08 7.66
C LEU A 50 1.86 1.99 7.97
N HIS A 51 2.72 2.46 7.07
CA HIS A 51 4.17 2.51 7.31
C HIS A 51 4.53 3.40 8.50
N GLU A 52 3.92 4.59 8.61
CA GLU A 52 4.15 5.49 9.73
C GLU A 52 3.66 4.90 11.07
N MET A 53 2.51 4.22 11.08
CA MET A 53 2.03 3.51 12.26
C MET A 53 3.02 2.43 12.70
N MET A 54 3.58 1.66 11.76
CA MET A 54 4.61 0.64 12.07
C MET A 54 5.87 1.25 12.69
N GLY A 55 6.28 2.44 12.26
CA GLY A 55 7.40 3.17 12.86
C GLY A 55 7.06 3.83 14.20
N GLY A 56 5.79 4.19 14.40
CA GLY A 56 5.30 4.90 15.58
C GLY A 56 4.67 4.02 16.67
N THR A 57 4.69 2.69 16.50
CA THR A 57 4.13 1.72 17.44
C THR A 57 4.97 0.44 17.54
N ASP A 58 5.00 -0.17 18.72
CA ASP A 58 5.67 -1.45 18.93
C ASP A 58 4.81 -2.61 18.46
N LEU A 59 4.62 -2.79 17.16
CA LEU A 59 3.93 -3.97 16.62
C LEU A 59 4.71 -5.26 16.93
N ASP A 60 3.99 -6.35 17.21
CA ASP A 60 4.58 -7.68 17.31
C ASP A 60 5.07 -8.21 15.94
N ALA A 61 5.75 -9.36 15.94
CA ALA A 61 6.34 -9.91 14.72
C ALA A 61 5.29 -10.28 13.65
N LYS A 62 4.12 -10.80 14.04
CA LYS A 62 3.05 -11.18 13.12
C LYS A 62 2.36 -9.94 12.55
N GLU A 63 2.11 -8.96 13.41
CA GLU A 63 1.57 -7.66 13.05
C GLU A 63 2.45 -6.95 12.02
N LYS A 64 3.76 -6.97 12.26
CA LYS A 64 4.73 -6.44 11.30
C LYS A 64 4.70 -7.18 9.98
N GLU A 65 4.80 -8.51 10.00
CA GLU A 65 4.87 -9.33 8.77
C GLU A 65 3.72 -9.03 7.80
N PHE A 66 2.51 -8.88 8.32
CA PHE A 66 1.36 -8.61 7.49
C PHE A 66 1.19 -7.15 7.11
N ALA A 67 1.55 -6.21 7.98
CA ALA A 67 1.64 -4.82 7.56
C ALA A 67 2.63 -4.68 6.40
N HIS A 68 3.78 -5.38 6.47
CA HIS A 68 4.73 -5.50 5.35
C HIS A 68 4.11 -6.17 4.12
N SER A 69 3.29 -7.23 4.27
CA SER A 69 2.56 -7.85 3.17
C SER A 69 1.66 -6.86 2.42
N TRP A 70 0.85 -6.08 3.15
CA TRP A 70 0.00 -5.05 2.55
C TRP A 70 0.82 -3.97 1.86
N ILE A 71 1.86 -3.44 2.52
CA ILE A 71 2.77 -2.46 1.94
C ILE A 71 3.40 -2.98 0.64
N ARG A 72 3.81 -4.25 0.60
CA ARG A 72 4.36 -4.88 -0.60
C ARG A 72 3.33 -4.94 -1.74
N GLN A 73 2.10 -5.30 -1.45
CA GLN A 73 1.02 -5.33 -2.44
C GLN A 73 0.69 -3.92 -2.97
N PHE A 74 0.58 -2.93 -2.07
CA PHE A 74 0.40 -1.53 -2.43
C PHE A 74 1.54 -1.05 -3.33
N GLY A 75 2.78 -1.34 -2.95
CA GLY A 75 3.96 -0.98 -3.72
C GLY A 75 4.01 -1.63 -5.10
N HIS A 76 3.58 -2.89 -5.23
CA HIS A 76 3.47 -3.54 -6.53
C HIS A 76 2.46 -2.83 -7.45
N VAL A 77 1.27 -2.49 -6.92
CA VAL A 77 0.25 -1.79 -7.71
C VAL A 77 0.70 -0.37 -8.07
N LEU A 78 1.24 0.39 -7.13
CA LEU A 78 1.71 1.75 -7.36
C LEU A 78 2.94 1.77 -8.29
N GLY A 79 3.83 0.78 -8.20
CA GLY A 79 5.01 0.67 -9.06
C GLY A 79 4.67 0.59 -10.55
N ARG A 80 3.56 -0.08 -10.90
CA ARG A 80 3.04 -0.16 -12.28
C ARG A 80 2.69 1.21 -12.86
N GLU A 81 2.42 2.22 -12.03
CA GLU A 81 2.21 3.61 -12.48
C GLU A 81 3.41 4.19 -13.22
N PHE A 82 4.60 3.74 -12.84
CA PHE A 82 5.88 4.23 -13.31
C PHE A 82 6.50 3.35 -14.40
N GLU A 83 5.91 2.17 -14.64
CA GLU A 83 6.22 1.33 -15.80
C GLU A 83 5.58 1.90 -17.08
N GLY A 84 4.44 2.57 -16.95
CA GLY A 84 3.86 3.41 -18.00
C GLY A 84 4.44 4.83 -17.95
N ASN A 85 4.50 5.53 -19.08
CA ASN A 85 5.07 6.88 -19.24
C ASN A 85 4.48 8.00 -18.33
N SER A 86 3.72 7.69 -17.28
CA SER A 86 3.13 8.62 -16.30
C SER A 86 4.16 9.56 -15.67
N ILE A 87 5.41 9.14 -15.50
CA ILE A 87 6.49 10.01 -15.00
C ILE A 87 6.73 11.23 -15.92
N LEU A 88 6.44 11.10 -17.22
CA LEU A 88 6.55 12.22 -18.17
C LEU A 88 5.51 13.32 -17.92
N ARG A 89 4.52 13.11 -17.05
CA ARG A 89 3.57 14.17 -16.66
C ARG A 89 4.27 15.35 -15.99
N PHE A 90 5.39 15.15 -15.30
CA PHE A 90 6.22 16.27 -14.83
C PHE A 90 6.74 17.13 -15.99
N TYR A 91 7.14 16.49 -17.08
CA TYR A 91 7.61 17.18 -18.28
C TYR A 91 6.49 17.93 -19.01
N TYR A 92 5.31 17.30 -19.15
CA TYR A 92 4.17 17.86 -19.89
C TYR A 92 3.23 18.72 -19.03
N PHE A 93 3.50 18.89 -17.74
CA PHE A 93 2.59 19.56 -16.79
C PHE A 93 2.07 20.93 -17.27
N ASP A 94 2.95 21.82 -17.75
CA ASP A 94 2.55 23.16 -18.22
C ASP A 94 1.58 23.07 -19.43
N GLU A 95 1.84 22.14 -20.34
CA GLU A 95 1.02 21.90 -21.53
C GLU A 95 -0.33 21.28 -21.14
N ASP A 96 -0.32 20.24 -20.32
CA ASP A 96 -1.54 19.53 -19.90
C ASP A 96 -2.42 20.42 -19.02
N TYR A 97 -1.82 21.19 -18.11
CA TYR A 97 -2.53 22.14 -17.25
C TYR A 97 -3.26 23.20 -18.07
N SER A 98 -2.65 23.68 -19.17
CA SER A 98 -3.30 24.66 -20.06
C SER A 98 -4.54 24.12 -20.76
N LYS A 99 -4.66 22.79 -20.92
CA LYS A 99 -5.78 22.12 -21.58
C LYS A 99 -6.88 21.73 -20.59
N ASP A 100 -6.49 21.13 -19.46
CA ASP A 100 -7.41 20.67 -18.42
C ASP A 100 -6.75 20.82 -17.03
N PRO A 101 -6.90 22.00 -16.39
CA PRO A 101 -6.26 22.29 -15.10
C PRO A 101 -6.63 21.30 -13.99
N ALA A 102 -7.94 21.06 -13.81
CA ALA A 102 -8.44 20.26 -12.70
C ALA A 102 -7.99 18.80 -12.81
N THR A 103 -8.18 18.17 -13.97
CA THR A 103 -7.76 16.77 -14.16
C THR A 103 -6.23 16.64 -14.04
N THR A 104 -5.48 17.60 -14.58
CA THR A 104 -4.01 17.60 -14.51
C THR A 104 -3.54 17.68 -13.07
N VAL A 105 -4.07 18.61 -12.26
CA VAL A 105 -3.67 18.77 -10.86
C VAL A 105 -4.02 17.54 -10.04
N HIS A 106 -5.24 17.01 -10.15
CA HIS A 106 -5.67 15.82 -9.40
C HIS A 106 -4.84 14.60 -9.77
N SER A 107 -4.51 14.44 -11.05
CA SER A 107 -3.65 13.35 -11.50
C SER A 107 -2.20 13.54 -11.03
N MET A 108 -1.69 14.77 -11.01
CA MET A 108 -0.35 15.05 -10.48
C MET A 108 -0.27 14.81 -8.97
N ILE A 109 -1.30 15.18 -8.20
CA ILE A 109 -1.40 14.86 -6.77
C ILE A 109 -1.33 13.35 -6.57
N SER A 110 -2.11 12.58 -7.33
CA SER A 110 -2.03 11.12 -7.28
C SER A 110 -0.62 10.60 -7.57
N LEU A 111 0.04 11.12 -8.60
CA LEU A 111 1.39 10.70 -8.97
C LEU A 111 2.42 11.00 -7.87
N VAL A 112 2.41 12.21 -7.30
CA VAL A 112 3.38 12.58 -6.25
C VAL A 112 3.12 11.83 -4.94
N VAL A 113 1.86 11.56 -4.59
CA VAL A 113 1.52 10.76 -3.40
C VAL A 113 1.92 9.30 -3.60
N ALA A 114 1.74 8.74 -4.80
CA ALA A 114 2.21 7.40 -5.14
C ALA A 114 3.75 7.31 -5.08
N LEU A 115 4.46 8.30 -5.63
CA LEU A 115 5.93 8.41 -5.50
C LEU A 115 6.35 8.44 -4.03
N ARG A 116 5.72 9.29 -3.22
CA ARG A 116 6.01 9.36 -1.79
C ARG A 116 5.82 8.00 -1.12
N ALA A 117 4.71 7.33 -1.39
CA ALA A 117 4.42 6.02 -0.83
C ALA A 117 5.51 4.99 -1.19
N LEU A 118 5.94 4.94 -2.46
CA LEU A 118 7.02 4.06 -2.90
C LEU A 118 8.37 4.38 -2.24
N GLU A 119 8.67 5.67 -2.01
CA GLU A 119 9.96 6.09 -1.48
C GLU A 119 10.13 5.82 0.02
N ILE A 120 9.05 5.94 0.81
CA ILE A 120 9.09 5.58 2.23
C ILE A 120 8.91 4.08 2.48
N CYS A 121 8.24 3.37 1.57
CA CYS A 121 8.01 1.93 1.68
C CYS A 121 9.19 1.13 1.09
N GLU A 122 9.22 -0.18 1.36
CA GLU A 122 10.27 -1.09 0.84
C GLU A 122 10.50 -1.07 -0.69
N PRO A 123 9.47 -0.95 -1.55
CA PRO A 123 9.66 -0.93 -3.00
C PRO A 123 10.07 0.46 -3.50
N LYS A 124 11.26 0.91 -3.10
CA LYS A 124 11.86 2.18 -3.57
C LYS A 124 12.09 2.17 -5.07
N LEU A 125 12.03 3.36 -5.71
CA LEU A 125 12.43 3.48 -7.10
C LEU A 125 13.92 3.17 -7.26
N THR A 126 14.25 2.33 -8.25
CA THR A 126 15.63 2.03 -8.60
C THR A 126 16.36 3.32 -9.01
N ARG A 127 17.34 3.73 -8.20
CA ARG A 127 18.11 4.98 -8.38
C ARG A 127 18.84 5.05 -9.73
N SER A 128 19.21 3.92 -10.32
CA SER A 128 19.83 3.84 -11.65
C SER A 128 18.83 3.74 -12.82
N GLY A 129 17.53 3.66 -12.51
CA GLY A 129 16.46 3.45 -13.48
C GLY A 129 16.09 4.70 -14.29
N THR A 130 15.46 4.48 -15.44
CA THR A 130 15.01 5.55 -16.36
C THR A 130 14.02 6.51 -15.69
N VAL A 131 13.11 5.99 -14.86
CA VAL A 131 12.13 6.80 -14.11
C VAL A 131 12.82 7.83 -13.21
N TRP A 132 13.86 7.41 -12.49
CA TRP A 132 14.64 8.29 -11.62
C TRP A 132 15.30 9.43 -12.40
N ARG A 133 15.92 9.10 -13.53
CA ARG A 133 16.56 10.10 -14.41
C ARG A 133 15.55 11.10 -14.97
N TYR A 134 14.34 10.66 -15.32
CA TYR A 134 13.28 11.55 -15.77
C TYR A 134 12.80 12.46 -14.65
N LEU A 135 12.60 11.93 -13.44
CA LEU A 135 12.25 12.73 -12.27
C LEU A 135 13.28 13.84 -12.03
N GLU A 136 14.56 13.48 -11.98
CA GLU A 136 15.67 14.43 -11.83
C GLU A 136 15.71 15.47 -12.95
N ARG A 137 15.49 15.07 -14.20
CA ARG A 137 15.50 15.97 -15.37
C ARG A 137 14.33 16.96 -15.32
N ASP A 138 13.14 16.49 -14.98
CA ASP A 138 11.88 17.20 -15.22
C ASP A 138 11.39 18.02 -14.02
N MET A 139 11.83 17.69 -12.80
CA MET A 139 11.44 18.40 -11.57
C MET A 139 11.68 19.92 -11.63
N PRO A 140 12.84 20.44 -12.13
CA PRO A 140 13.06 21.88 -12.23
C PRO A 140 12.09 22.58 -13.20
N LYS A 141 11.69 21.89 -14.28
CA LYS A 141 10.72 22.41 -15.25
C LYS A 141 9.32 22.47 -14.61
N PHE A 142 8.94 21.39 -13.92
CA PHE A 142 7.68 21.31 -13.19
C PHE A 142 7.57 22.42 -12.14
N ARG A 143 8.61 22.64 -11.31
CA ARG A 143 8.65 23.73 -10.32
C ARG A 143 8.38 25.09 -10.94
N LYS A 144 9.04 25.40 -12.06
CA LYS A 144 8.86 26.68 -12.76
C LYS A 144 7.44 26.86 -13.29
N ALA A 145 6.82 25.79 -13.80
CA ALA A 145 5.44 25.81 -14.29
C ALA A 145 4.45 26.01 -13.13
N LEU A 146 4.52 25.19 -12.08
CA LEU A 146 3.68 25.33 -10.89
C LEU A 146 3.85 26.70 -10.23
N GLY A 147 5.08 27.20 -10.18
CA GLY A 147 5.39 28.52 -9.64
C GLY A 147 4.77 29.68 -10.43
N ARG A 148 4.67 29.55 -11.76
CA ARG A 148 3.99 30.53 -12.61
C ARG A 148 2.48 30.54 -12.36
N ILE A 149 1.88 29.35 -12.27
CA ILE A 149 0.45 29.15 -12.05
C ILE A 149 0.02 29.76 -10.70
N LEU A 150 0.77 29.46 -9.63
CA LEU A 150 0.47 29.93 -8.27
C LEU A 150 0.75 31.42 -8.02
N ARG A 151 1.48 32.08 -8.94
CA ARG A 151 1.70 33.54 -8.90
C ARG A 151 0.68 34.33 -9.74
N GLY A 152 -0.22 33.66 -10.45
CA GLY A 152 -1.27 34.33 -11.24
C GLY A 152 -2.29 35.06 -10.36
N ASP A 153 -2.98 36.04 -10.95
CA ASP A 153 -3.83 36.99 -10.21
C ASP A 153 -5.13 36.38 -9.63
N ASN A 154 -5.54 35.17 -10.06
CA ASN A 154 -6.81 34.55 -9.64
C ASN A 154 -6.61 33.52 -8.51
N MET A 155 -6.38 34.01 -7.29
CA MET A 155 -5.98 33.19 -6.12
C MET A 155 -7.08 32.31 -5.52
N GLU A 156 -8.35 32.68 -5.64
CA GLU A 156 -9.48 31.95 -5.03
C GLU A 156 -9.71 30.55 -5.67
N GLU A 157 -9.14 30.31 -6.85
CA GLU A 157 -9.27 29.05 -7.60
C GLU A 157 -8.09 28.08 -7.40
N LYS A 158 -7.09 28.40 -6.57
CA LYS A 158 -5.79 27.67 -6.55
C LYS A 158 -5.57 26.70 -5.37
N THR A 159 -6.64 26.29 -4.69
CA THR A 159 -6.55 25.39 -3.53
C THR A 159 -5.92 24.04 -3.89
N ASP A 160 -6.31 23.45 -5.02
CA ASP A 160 -5.80 22.15 -5.44
C ASP A 160 -4.32 22.22 -5.86
N GLU A 161 -3.89 23.32 -6.48
CA GLU A 161 -2.50 23.58 -6.82
C GLU A 161 -1.63 23.77 -5.56
N MET A 162 -2.18 24.35 -4.49
CA MET A 162 -1.49 24.41 -3.20
C MET A 162 -1.37 23.02 -2.56
N PHE A 163 -2.39 22.16 -2.68
CA PHE A 163 -2.24 20.77 -2.30
C PHE A 163 -1.13 20.10 -3.12
N LEU A 164 -1.07 20.31 -4.43
CA LEU A 164 -0.02 19.76 -5.28
C LEU A 164 1.37 20.25 -4.85
N LEU A 165 1.52 21.54 -4.54
CA LEU A 165 2.77 22.10 -4.02
C LEU A 165 3.21 21.40 -2.73
N LEU A 166 2.31 21.30 -1.75
CA LEU A 166 2.59 20.67 -0.47
C LEU A 166 2.91 19.17 -0.60
N ASN A 167 2.15 18.43 -1.42
CA ASN A 167 2.41 17.01 -1.66
C ASN A 167 3.72 16.78 -2.43
N THR A 168 4.13 17.73 -3.28
CA THR A 168 5.42 17.67 -3.96
C THR A 168 6.57 17.85 -2.97
N ILE A 169 6.44 18.80 -2.04
CA ILE A 169 7.41 19.00 -0.96
C ILE A 169 7.50 17.74 -0.07
N ASP A 170 6.36 17.20 0.33
CA ASP A 170 6.27 15.96 1.10
C ASP A 170 6.97 14.79 0.39
N MET A 171 6.67 14.60 -0.90
CA MET A 171 7.29 13.57 -1.73
C MET A 171 8.81 13.74 -1.85
N LEU A 172 9.30 14.96 -2.14
CA LEU A 172 10.73 15.23 -2.24
C LEU A 172 11.44 15.07 -0.89
N SER A 173 10.77 15.36 0.23
CA SER A 173 11.34 15.16 1.57
C SER A 173 11.55 13.70 1.94
N ALA A 174 10.78 12.79 1.32
CA ALA A 174 10.93 11.35 1.48
C ALA A 174 12.04 10.75 0.59
N ILE A 175 12.54 11.52 -0.38
CA ILE A 175 13.52 11.05 -1.36
C ILE A 175 14.94 11.20 -0.80
N GLU A 176 15.65 10.07 -0.72
CA GLU A 176 17.06 10.02 -0.31
C GLU A 176 17.99 9.72 -1.50
N GLY A 177 19.21 10.28 -1.46
CA GLY A 177 20.30 9.90 -2.36
C GLY A 177 20.32 10.61 -3.73
N SER A 178 19.68 11.77 -3.87
CA SER A 178 19.83 12.65 -5.04
C SER A 178 20.07 14.10 -4.61
N GLU A 179 21.27 14.61 -4.85
CA GLU A 179 21.62 16.02 -4.62
C GLU A 179 20.72 16.95 -5.43
N LYS A 180 20.39 16.57 -6.67
CA LYS A 180 19.57 17.38 -7.55
C LYS A 180 18.14 17.53 -7.03
N LEU A 181 17.53 16.44 -6.57
CA LEU A 181 16.18 16.48 -5.99
C LEU A 181 16.19 17.16 -4.61
N THR A 182 17.28 17.04 -3.85
CA THR A 182 17.48 17.79 -2.59
C THR A 182 17.50 19.31 -2.85
N CYS A 183 18.25 19.76 -3.86
CA CYS A 183 18.24 21.17 -4.28
C CYS A 183 16.83 21.63 -4.70
N GLU A 184 16.09 20.80 -5.44
CA GLU A 184 14.72 21.15 -5.83
C GLU A 184 13.76 21.19 -4.62
N LEU A 185 13.92 20.32 -3.61
CA LEU A 185 13.17 20.39 -2.36
C LEU A 185 13.34 21.76 -1.68
N GLU A 186 14.59 22.22 -1.52
CA GLU A 186 14.88 23.52 -0.93
C GLU A 186 14.23 24.66 -1.72
N GLU A 187 14.26 24.57 -3.04
CA GLU A 187 13.65 25.56 -3.93
C GLU A 187 12.11 25.57 -3.84
N PHE A 188 11.48 24.40 -3.69
CA PHE A 188 10.04 24.31 -3.44
C PHE A 188 9.66 24.85 -2.06
N ILE A 189 10.44 24.57 -1.01
CA ILE A 189 10.22 25.12 0.34
C ILE A 189 10.34 26.65 0.32
N LYS A 190 11.42 27.18 -0.27
CA LYS A 190 11.58 28.64 -0.46
C LYS A 190 10.40 29.23 -1.22
N PHE A 191 9.92 28.55 -2.25
CA PHE A 191 8.77 29.01 -3.00
C PHE A 191 7.49 29.03 -2.16
N ALA A 192 7.19 27.96 -1.42
CA ALA A 192 6.02 27.86 -0.55
C ALA A 192 6.02 28.94 0.55
N ASN A 193 7.18 29.22 1.14
CA ASN A 193 7.34 30.27 2.16
C ASN A 193 6.97 31.67 1.63
N ASN A 194 7.10 31.90 0.32
CA ASN A 194 6.73 33.18 -0.31
C ASN A 194 5.23 33.30 -0.65
N LEU A 195 4.42 32.29 -0.33
CA LEU A 195 2.99 32.24 -0.66
C LEU A 195 2.07 32.41 0.55
N GLN A 196 2.54 32.98 1.67
CA GLN A 196 1.76 33.11 2.90
C GLN A 196 0.37 33.74 2.69
N THR A 197 0.28 34.82 1.92
CA THR A 197 -1.00 35.48 1.63
C THR A 197 -1.97 34.55 0.89
N SER A 198 -1.46 33.75 -0.04
CA SER A 198 -2.24 32.78 -0.79
C SER A 198 -2.72 31.65 0.11
N PHE A 199 -1.84 31.13 0.96
CA PHE A 199 -2.18 30.11 1.95
C PHE A 199 -3.25 30.59 2.91
N ASN A 200 -3.16 31.82 3.44
CA ASN A 200 -4.18 32.37 4.33
C ASN A 200 -5.59 32.29 3.73
N LYS A 201 -5.75 32.71 2.46
CA LYS A 201 -7.02 32.61 1.75
C LYS A 201 -7.45 31.16 1.54
N ALA A 202 -6.55 30.31 1.04
CA ALA A 202 -6.87 28.91 0.78
C ALA A 202 -7.22 28.12 2.06
N PHE A 203 -6.65 28.51 3.20
CA PHE A 203 -6.95 27.94 4.51
C PHE A 203 -8.34 28.31 5.04
N GLU A 204 -8.90 29.45 4.63
CA GLU A 204 -10.29 29.81 4.93
C GLU A 204 -11.28 28.94 4.14
N ILE A 205 -10.91 28.60 2.90
CA ILE A 205 -11.74 27.79 1.99
C ILE A 205 -11.63 26.29 2.32
N SER A 206 -10.41 25.82 2.62
CA SER A 206 -10.11 24.39 2.77
C SER A 206 -9.48 24.07 4.12
N PRO A 207 -10.29 23.61 5.09
CA PRO A 207 -9.79 23.08 6.36
C PRO A 207 -8.80 21.93 6.19
N GLY A 208 -8.98 21.10 5.15
CA GLY A 208 -8.07 19.99 4.85
C GLY A 208 -6.67 20.46 4.43
N LEU A 209 -6.60 21.54 3.65
CA LEU A 209 -5.31 22.13 3.26
C LEU A 209 -4.59 22.70 4.48
N ARG A 210 -5.34 23.34 5.38
CA ARG A 210 -4.80 23.86 6.65
C ARG A 210 -4.19 22.75 7.51
N VAL A 211 -4.91 21.64 7.70
CA VAL A 211 -4.42 20.48 8.47
C VAL A 211 -3.16 19.91 7.82
N TYR A 212 -3.16 19.70 6.51
CA TYR A 212 -2.01 19.14 5.80
C TYR A 212 -0.79 20.06 5.81
N ALA A 213 -1.01 21.39 5.74
CA ALA A 213 0.07 22.36 5.86
C ALA A 213 0.67 22.36 7.28
N ALA A 214 -0.15 22.33 8.33
CA ALA A 214 0.35 22.26 9.71
C ALA A 214 1.22 21.02 9.93
N ASP A 215 0.80 19.89 9.37
CA ASP A 215 1.54 18.64 9.45
C ASP A 215 2.93 18.75 8.77
N LEU A 216 3.00 19.38 7.60
CA LEU A 216 4.28 19.54 6.88
C LEU A 216 5.20 20.60 7.50
N VAL A 217 4.65 21.64 8.14
CA VAL A 217 5.44 22.61 8.90
C VAL A 217 6.24 21.90 10.00
N ASP A 218 5.60 20.99 10.73
CA ASP A 218 6.25 20.22 11.80
C ASP A 218 7.31 19.24 11.26
N ARG A 219 6.99 18.50 10.18
CA ARG A 219 7.87 17.44 9.68
C ARG A 219 8.99 17.89 8.76
N VAL A 220 8.74 18.87 7.90
CA VAL A 220 9.63 19.25 6.79
C VAL A 220 10.24 20.64 7.01
N GLY A 221 9.79 21.38 8.03
CA GLY A 221 10.35 22.69 8.38
C GLY A 221 9.94 23.80 7.42
N ILE A 222 8.76 23.69 6.79
CA ILE A 222 8.21 24.76 5.96
C ILE A 222 7.85 25.96 6.87
N SER A 223 8.17 27.18 6.46
CA SER A 223 7.95 28.39 7.27
C SER A 223 6.64 29.10 6.90
N ILE A 224 5.55 28.34 6.72
CA ILE A 224 4.21 28.88 6.55
C ILE A 224 3.56 29.00 7.93
N HIS A 225 3.02 30.17 8.25
CA HIS A 225 2.20 30.34 9.44
C HIS A 225 0.85 29.67 9.24
N VAL A 226 0.59 28.60 10.00
CA VAL A 226 -0.72 27.96 10.09
C VAL A 226 -1.35 28.39 11.40
N GLY A 227 -2.48 29.10 11.33
CA GLY A 227 -3.25 29.48 12.51
C GLY A 227 -3.93 28.28 13.18
N ASP A 228 -4.88 28.54 14.06
CA ASP A 228 -5.54 27.48 14.83
C ASP A 228 -6.20 26.42 13.93
N LEU A 229 -5.95 25.15 14.30
CA LEU A 229 -6.54 24.00 13.63
C LEU A 229 -8.00 23.80 14.06
N PRO A 230 -8.90 23.44 13.14
CA PRO A 230 -10.29 23.19 13.50
C PRO A 230 -10.43 21.92 14.36
N VAL A 231 -11.17 22.01 15.46
CA VAL A 231 -11.31 20.92 16.46
C VAL A 231 -12.45 19.94 16.13
N LYS A 232 -13.36 20.31 15.23
CA LYS A 232 -14.55 19.52 14.87
C LYS A 232 -14.59 19.23 13.37
N LEU A 233 -13.62 18.45 12.90
CA LEU A 233 -13.57 17.98 11.52
C LEU A 233 -14.16 16.57 11.39
N HIS A 234 -14.77 16.31 10.24
CA HIS A 234 -15.36 15.03 9.87
C HIS A 234 -14.75 14.52 8.57
N GLY A 235 -14.92 13.23 8.28
CA GLY A 235 -14.41 12.60 7.06
C GLY A 235 -12.90 12.80 6.88
N LYS A 236 -12.47 13.08 5.65
CA LYS A 236 -11.05 13.10 5.27
C LYS A 236 -10.18 14.12 6.02
N PRO A 237 -10.56 15.40 6.13
CA PRO A 237 -9.81 16.35 6.94
C PRO A 237 -9.69 15.93 8.41
N GLY A 238 -10.75 15.36 8.98
CA GLY A 238 -10.73 14.86 10.36
C GLY A 238 -9.84 13.63 10.55
N ALA A 239 -9.87 12.70 9.60
CA ALA A 239 -8.98 11.53 9.61
C ALA A 239 -7.50 11.95 9.54
N PHE A 240 -7.15 12.89 8.66
CA PHE A 240 -5.80 13.45 8.60
C PHE A 240 -5.38 14.16 9.88
N LEU A 241 -6.26 14.97 10.48
CA LEU A 241 -5.96 15.63 11.76
C LEU A 241 -5.67 14.60 12.85
N THR A 242 -6.48 13.54 12.91
CA THR A 242 -6.31 12.46 13.89
C THR A 242 -4.98 11.71 13.70
N LEU A 243 -4.62 11.41 12.45
CA LEU A 243 -3.35 10.75 12.12
C LEU A 243 -2.14 11.66 12.41
N MET A 244 -2.25 12.96 12.13
CA MET A 244 -1.24 13.96 12.49
C MET A 244 -1.03 14.00 14.01
N GLU A 245 -2.11 14.06 14.79
CA GLU A 245 -2.03 14.06 16.25
C GLU A 245 -1.38 12.79 16.81
N LEU A 246 -1.73 11.62 16.28
CA LEU A 246 -1.10 10.35 16.63
C LEU A 246 0.40 10.34 16.34
N ARG A 247 0.81 10.91 15.20
CA ARG A 247 2.22 11.07 14.85
C ARG A 247 2.97 11.98 15.83
N MET A 248 2.31 13.05 16.29
CA MET A 248 2.83 13.94 17.34
C MET A 248 2.79 13.30 18.74
N GLY A 249 2.37 12.05 18.87
CA GLY A 249 2.28 11.33 20.14
C GLY A 249 1.07 11.70 21.01
N LYS A 250 0.10 12.44 20.47
CA LYS A 250 -1.18 12.71 21.14
C LYS A 250 -2.11 11.51 20.97
N ILE A 251 -2.96 11.28 21.97
CA ILE A 251 -3.95 10.19 21.95
C ILE A 251 -5.33 10.82 21.64
N PRO A 252 -5.92 10.54 20.46
CA PRO A 252 -7.26 11.02 20.14
C PRO A 252 -8.30 10.48 21.11
N SER A 253 -9.34 11.26 21.40
CA SER A 253 -10.48 10.76 22.18
C SER A 253 -11.32 9.78 21.36
N SER A 254 -12.08 8.91 22.03
CA SER A 254 -13.03 8.01 21.36
C SER A 254 -14.04 8.79 20.52
N ASP A 255 -14.60 9.89 21.05
CA ASP A 255 -15.50 10.77 20.30
C ASP A 255 -14.85 11.39 19.05
N GLN A 256 -13.54 11.61 19.06
CA GLN A 256 -12.82 12.10 17.89
C GLN A 256 -12.68 11.01 16.83
N LEU A 257 -12.31 9.79 17.22
CA LEU A 257 -12.22 8.65 16.31
C LEU A 257 -13.57 8.34 15.66
N GLU A 258 -14.66 8.36 16.42
CA GLU A 258 -16.00 8.08 15.87
C GLU A 258 -16.48 9.19 14.92
N ARG A 259 -16.14 10.46 15.18
CA ARG A 259 -16.51 11.58 14.31
C ARG A 259 -15.89 11.52 12.92
N VAL A 260 -14.76 10.83 12.77
CA VAL A 260 -14.02 10.74 11.51
C VAL A 260 -14.27 9.43 10.76
N HIS A 261 -15.09 8.53 11.34
CA HIS A 261 -15.59 7.35 10.66
C HIS A 261 -16.50 7.76 9.48
N HIS A 262 -16.03 7.53 8.26
CA HIS A 262 -16.73 7.94 7.04
C HIS A 262 -16.43 6.98 5.88
N PRO A 263 -17.42 6.62 5.04
CA PRO A 263 -17.24 5.63 3.96
C PRO A 263 -16.07 5.91 3.01
N SER A 264 -15.78 7.18 2.72
CA SER A 264 -14.69 7.56 1.81
C SER A 264 -13.29 7.51 2.43
N THR A 265 -13.18 7.25 3.73
CA THR A 265 -11.91 7.30 4.48
C THR A 265 -11.78 6.18 5.49
N LEU A 266 -12.48 5.07 5.27
CA LEU A 266 -12.47 3.91 6.17
C LEU A 266 -11.06 3.39 6.40
N HIS A 267 -10.22 3.35 5.35
CA HIS A 267 -8.81 2.94 5.48
C HIS A 267 -8.02 3.81 6.46
N LEU A 268 -8.19 5.13 6.40
CA LEU A 268 -7.51 6.08 7.30
C LEU A 268 -8.05 5.99 8.73
N TRP A 269 -9.36 5.88 8.87
CA TRP A 269 -10.01 5.72 10.17
C TRP A 269 -9.52 4.45 10.86
N TRP A 270 -9.44 3.33 10.14
CA TRP A 270 -8.92 2.09 10.69
C TRP A 270 -7.48 2.20 11.16
N ILE A 271 -6.60 2.77 10.35
CA ILE A 271 -5.20 2.97 10.73
C ILE A 271 -5.13 3.85 11.99
N ALA A 272 -5.93 4.93 12.07
CA ALA A 272 -5.97 5.79 13.26
C ALA A 272 -6.50 5.06 14.51
N LYS A 273 -7.57 4.28 14.38
CA LYS A 273 -8.15 3.46 15.46
C LYS A 273 -7.12 2.44 15.96
N ALA A 274 -6.51 1.70 15.03
CA ALA A 274 -5.48 0.71 15.28
C ALA A 274 -4.27 1.31 16.01
N TRP A 275 -3.75 2.44 15.53
CA TRP A 275 -2.65 3.17 16.16
C TRP A 275 -3.02 3.65 17.57
N THR A 276 -4.21 4.22 17.75
CA THR A 276 -4.68 4.71 19.06
C THR A 276 -4.74 3.58 20.08
N ARG A 277 -5.32 2.43 19.71
CA ARG A 277 -5.43 1.25 20.57
C ARG A 277 -4.08 0.76 21.07
N ARG A 278 -3.07 0.74 20.18
CA ARG A 278 -1.70 0.39 20.58
C ARG A 278 -1.11 1.38 21.57
N ARG A 279 -1.32 2.68 21.34
CA ARG A 279 -0.83 3.74 22.25
C ARG A 279 -1.44 3.67 23.64
N VAL A 280 -2.68 3.20 23.78
CA VAL A 280 -3.35 3.03 25.08
C VAL A 280 -3.07 1.67 25.74
N GLY A 281 -2.20 0.84 25.16
CA GLY A 281 -1.75 -0.42 25.75
C GLY A 281 -2.66 -1.62 25.52
N GLU A 282 -3.60 -1.54 24.58
CA GLU A 282 -4.40 -2.71 24.16
C GLU A 282 -3.54 -3.65 23.30
N ALA A 283 -2.79 -4.53 23.98
CA ALA A 283 -1.90 -5.50 23.32
C ALA A 283 -2.57 -6.84 23.00
N SER A 284 -3.71 -7.15 23.61
CA SER A 284 -4.33 -8.47 23.55
C SER A 284 -5.06 -8.78 22.25
N VAL A 285 -5.42 -7.75 21.46
CA VAL A 285 -6.37 -7.90 20.35
C VAL A 285 -5.71 -8.03 18.96
N GLY A 286 -4.44 -7.66 18.82
CA GLY A 286 -3.85 -7.50 17.49
C GLY A 286 -4.43 -6.26 16.78
N ILE A 287 -3.55 -5.38 16.32
CA ILE A 287 -3.86 -4.06 15.75
C ILE A 287 -4.39 -4.18 14.32
N LEU A 288 -3.97 -5.24 13.64
CA LEU A 288 -4.54 -5.74 12.40
C LEU A 288 -5.09 -7.12 12.81
N PRO A 289 -6.39 -7.36 12.76
CA PRO A 289 -6.95 -8.61 13.27
C PRO A 289 -6.38 -9.75 12.45
N PHE A 290 -5.50 -10.51 13.09
CA PHE A 290 -4.74 -11.54 12.46
C PHE A 290 -5.54 -12.80 12.33
N TYR A 291 -5.59 -13.31 11.10
CA TYR A 291 -5.94 -14.66 10.72
C TYR A 291 -7.24 -15.16 11.36
N GLN A 292 -8.27 -15.39 10.54
CA GLN A 292 -9.00 -16.64 10.77
C GLN A 292 -7.93 -17.71 10.86
N ARG A 293 -7.73 -18.26 12.06
CA ARG A 293 -6.79 -19.33 12.37
C ARG A 293 -7.01 -20.36 11.28
N LEU A 294 -6.14 -20.33 10.26
CA LEU A 294 -6.25 -21.25 9.15
C LEU A 294 -5.91 -22.57 9.82
N ASP A 295 -6.93 -23.39 10.06
CA ASP A 295 -6.72 -24.69 10.63
C ASP A 295 -5.87 -25.44 9.60
N VAL A 296 -4.57 -25.50 9.87
CA VAL A 296 -3.59 -26.12 8.97
C VAL A 296 -4.00 -27.56 8.71
N ASP A 297 -4.63 -28.24 9.67
CA ASP A 297 -5.20 -29.57 9.46
C ASP A 297 -6.41 -29.53 8.53
N ALA A 298 -7.27 -28.52 8.59
CA ALA A 298 -8.39 -28.38 7.66
C ALA A 298 -7.90 -28.08 6.24
N VAL A 299 -6.89 -27.24 6.07
CA VAL A 299 -6.29 -26.94 4.76
C VAL A 299 -5.51 -28.15 4.24
N PHE A 300 -4.72 -28.81 5.08
CA PHE A 300 -4.05 -30.06 4.74
C PHE A 300 -5.07 -31.14 4.33
N ARG A 301 -6.22 -31.25 5.02
CA ARG A 301 -7.31 -32.17 4.64
C ARG A 301 -8.06 -31.74 3.38
N LEU A 302 -8.13 -30.44 3.10
CA LEU A 302 -8.71 -29.89 1.88
C LEU A 302 -7.84 -30.20 0.66
N VAL A 303 -6.52 -30.14 0.82
CA VAL A 303 -5.54 -30.38 -0.24
C VAL A 303 -5.25 -31.87 -0.39
N TRP A 304 -5.18 -32.67 0.69
CA TRP A 304 -4.68 -34.05 0.65
C TRP A 304 -5.65 -35.12 1.19
N GLY A 305 -6.81 -34.75 1.73
CA GLY A 305 -7.79 -35.69 2.32
C GLY A 305 -7.58 -36.01 3.81
N ASP A 306 -8.38 -36.91 4.39
CA ASP A 306 -8.33 -37.22 5.83
C ASP A 306 -6.95 -37.79 6.23
N ALA A 307 -6.24 -37.06 7.10
CA ALA A 307 -4.86 -37.33 7.50
C ALA A 307 -4.64 -38.74 8.07
N ARG A 308 -5.68 -39.38 8.61
CA ARG A 308 -5.62 -40.78 9.11
C ARG A 308 -5.25 -41.80 8.03
N ASN A 309 -5.46 -41.47 6.75
CA ASN A 309 -5.10 -42.32 5.60
C ASN A 309 -3.71 -42.02 5.02
N LEU A 310 -3.11 -40.87 5.36
CA LEU A 310 -1.82 -40.43 4.80
C LEU A 310 -0.62 -40.88 5.63
N TYR A 311 -0.77 -41.01 6.96
CA TYR A 311 0.32 -41.47 7.85
C TYR A 311 0.54 -42.99 7.84
N LYS A 312 -0.26 -43.75 7.07
CA LYS A 312 -0.12 -45.20 6.88
C LYS A 312 -0.15 -45.58 5.40
N ILE A 313 0.58 -44.85 4.57
CA ILE A 313 0.91 -45.36 3.24
C ILE A 313 2.17 -46.21 3.43
N PRO A 314 2.07 -47.56 3.43
CA PRO A 314 3.26 -48.39 3.39
C PRO A 314 3.99 -48.10 2.07
N VAL A 315 5.09 -47.35 2.15
CA VAL A 315 5.94 -47.04 1.00
C VAL A 315 6.86 -48.23 0.80
N THR A 316 6.72 -48.90 -0.33
CA THR A 316 7.63 -49.95 -0.77
C THR A 316 8.99 -49.34 -1.16
N THR A 317 10.04 -50.16 -1.14
CA THR A 317 11.38 -49.72 -1.59
C THR A 317 11.35 -49.21 -3.03
N GLU A 318 10.55 -49.83 -3.90
CA GLU A 318 10.37 -49.41 -5.30
C GLU A 318 9.68 -48.03 -5.41
N GLU A 319 8.65 -47.75 -4.60
CA GLU A 319 8.02 -46.42 -4.57
C GLU A 319 8.98 -45.34 -4.06
N MET A 320 9.82 -45.68 -3.08
CA MET A 320 10.84 -44.77 -2.55
C MET A 320 11.92 -44.48 -3.62
N GLU A 321 12.39 -45.51 -4.33
CA GLU A 321 13.33 -45.36 -5.44
C GLU A 321 12.74 -44.53 -6.59
N CYS A 322 11.45 -44.71 -6.91
CA CYS A 322 10.75 -43.89 -7.89
C CYS A 322 10.67 -42.41 -7.48
N VAL A 323 10.34 -42.11 -6.22
CA VAL A 323 10.26 -40.73 -5.73
C VAL A 323 11.63 -40.06 -5.73
N LEU A 324 12.68 -40.79 -5.33
CA LEU A 324 14.05 -40.29 -5.35
C LEU A 324 14.60 -40.07 -6.77
N ALA A 325 14.01 -40.74 -7.77
CA ALA A 325 14.38 -40.58 -9.18
C ALA A 325 13.63 -39.43 -9.88
N PHE A 326 12.63 -38.82 -9.26
CA PHE A 326 11.90 -37.71 -9.88
C PHE A 326 12.79 -36.47 -10.06
N LYS A 327 12.68 -35.87 -11.25
CA LYS A 327 13.22 -34.55 -11.52
C LYS A 327 12.24 -33.47 -11.09
N ASP A 328 12.74 -32.27 -10.96
CA ASP A 328 11.96 -31.11 -10.56
C ASP A 328 10.77 -30.86 -11.51
N GLU A 329 10.95 -31.15 -12.81
CA GLU A 329 9.89 -31.08 -13.82
C GLU A 329 8.81 -32.17 -13.62
N ASP A 330 9.19 -33.36 -13.17
CA ASP A 330 8.25 -34.47 -12.92
C ASP A 330 7.34 -34.12 -11.74
N ILE A 331 7.89 -33.50 -10.69
CA ILE A 331 7.15 -33.04 -9.50
C ILE A 331 6.14 -31.95 -9.90
N LYS A 332 6.58 -30.97 -10.70
CA LYS A 332 5.70 -29.90 -11.20
C LYS A 332 4.57 -30.44 -12.07
N GLU A 333 4.87 -31.40 -12.95
CA GLU A 333 3.86 -32.03 -13.81
C GLU A 333 2.86 -32.89 -13.00
N GLN A 334 3.30 -33.56 -11.94
CA GLN A 334 2.42 -34.29 -11.00
C GLN A 334 1.45 -33.34 -10.28
N LEU A 335 1.96 -32.24 -9.71
CA LEU A 335 1.14 -31.23 -9.03
C LEU A 335 0.17 -30.56 -10.00
N TYR A 336 0.62 -30.24 -11.22
CA TYR A 336 -0.24 -29.73 -12.29
C TYR A 336 -1.43 -30.69 -12.56
N LYS A 337 -1.16 -31.98 -12.78
CA LYS A 337 -2.20 -32.99 -13.05
C LYS A 337 -3.16 -33.14 -11.88
N TYR A 338 -2.63 -33.17 -10.66
CA TYR A 338 -3.43 -33.27 -9.44
C TYR A 338 -4.40 -32.10 -9.32
N PHE A 339 -3.88 -30.87 -9.38
CA PHE A 339 -4.69 -29.67 -9.20
C PHE A 339 -5.63 -29.38 -10.36
N LYS A 340 -5.30 -29.80 -11.58
CA LYS A 340 -6.19 -29.67 -12.73
C LYS A 340 -7.51 -30.40 -12.55
N THR A 341 -7.51 -31.50 -11.78
CA THR A 341 -8.71 -32.34 -11.55
C THR A 341 -9.32 -32.16 -10.16
N HIS A 342 -8.64 -31.46 -9.25
CA HIS A 342 -9.11 -31.25 -7.88
C HIS A 342 -10.42 -30.45 -7.82
N SER A 343 -11.46 -30.98 -7.18
CA SER A 343 -12.82 -30.41 -7.21
C SER A 343 -12.96 -29.05 -6.53
N LYS A 344 -12.08 -28.74 -5.57
CA LYS A 344 -12.14 -27.51 -4.77
C LYS A 344 -11.26 -26.37 -5.30
N ILE A 345 -10.58 -26.53 -6.42
CA ILE A 345 -9.75 -25.46 -6.98
C ILE A 345 -10.60 -24.50 -7.80
N THR A 346 -10.35 -23.20 -7.60
CA THR A 346 -11.05 -22.13 -8.33
C THR A 346 -10.73 -22.16 -9.83
N GLU A 347 -11.64 -21.62 -10.64
CA GLU A 347 -11.40 -21.49 -12.08
C GLU A 347 -10.16 -20.62 -12.35
N PHE A 348 -9.96 -19.55 -11.55
CA PHE A 348 -8.76 -18.71 -11.59
C PHE A 348 -7.47 -19.53 -11.52
N SER A 349 -7.33 -20.35 -10.48
CA SER A 349 -6.14 -21.19 -10.33
C SER A 349 -6.00 -22.19 -11.47
N ARG A 350 -7.10 -22.82 -11.92
CA ARG A 350 -7.06 -23.75 -13.07
C ARG A 350 -6.49 -23.10 -14.33
N THR A 351 -6.86 -21.86 -14.63
CA THR A 351 -6.34 -21.15 -15.82
C THR A 351 -4.85 -20.80 -15.71
N ARG A 352 -4.31 -20.70 -14.49
CA ARG A 352 -2.90 -20.37 -14.22
C ARG A 352 -2.01 -21.57 -13.93
N LEU A 353 -2.58 -22.77 -13.76
CA LEU A 353 -1.83 -23.99 -13.45
C LEU A 353 -0.68 -24.27 -14.43
N SER A 354 -0.84 -23.97 -15.72
CA SER A 354 0.23 -24.12 -16.70
C SER A 354 1.38 -23.14 -16.43
N ALA A 355 1.07 -21.89 -16.12
CA ALA A 355 2.07 -20.89 -15.76
C ALA A 355 2.78 -21.25 -14.44
N GLU A 356 2.06 -21.79 -13.45
CA GLU A 356 2.65 -22.30 -12.19
C GLU A 356 3.59 -23.49 -12.44
N ARG A 357 3.21 -24.43 -13.32
CA ARG A 357 4.08 -25.53 -13.77
C ARG A 357 5.32 -25.02 -14.50
N ASP A 358 5.17 -23.99 -15.34
CA ASP A 358 6.24 -23.47 -16.18
C ASP A 358 7.11 -22.41 -15.48
N LYS A 359 6.84 -22.10 -14.19
CA LYS A 359 7.67 -21.17 -13.41
C LYS A 359 9.12 -21.63 -13.35
N ALA A 360 10.04 -20.70 -13.59
CA ALA A 360 11.47 -20.93 -13.45
C ALA A 360 11.86 -21.25 -11.99
N HIS A 361 12.90 -22.06 -11.82
CA HIS A 361 13.45 -22.37 -10.50
C HIS A 361 14.05 -21.11 -9.85
N ALA A 362 13.93 -21.00 -8.52
CA ALA A 362 14.46 -19.88 -7.75
C ALA A 362 15.64 -20.39 -6.90
N GLY A 363 16.84 -20.45 -7.48
CA GLY A 363 18.04 -20.88 -6.76
C GLY A 363 17.95 -22.33 -6.27
N GLY A 364 17.96 -22.55 -4.95
CA GLY A 364 17.89 -23.87 -4.31
C GLY A 364 16.48 -24.47 -4.18
N GLU A 365 15.44 -23.69 -4.50
CA GLU A 365 14.05 -24.12 -4.44
C GLU A 365 13.48 -24.34 -5.85
N ILE A 366 12.67 -25.39 -6.00
CA ILE A 366 12.09 -25.80 -7.28
C ILE A 366 11.08 -24.74 -7.78
N SER A 367 10.46 -24.00 -6.84
CA SER A 367 9.49 -22.88 -6.96
C SER A 367 8.23 -23.21 -6.18
N ASP A 368 7.64 -22.22 -5.50
CA ASP A 368 6.32 -22.35 -4.87
C ASP A 368 5.22 -22.56 -5.92
N PHE A 369 4.29 -23.47 -5.62
CA PHE A 369 3.10 -23.74 -6.41
C PHE A 369 1.90 -23.06 -5.75
N ASN A 370 1.40 -21.97 -6.34
CA ASN A 370 0.35 -21.17 -5.73
C ASN A 370 -1.03 -21.58 -6.23
N ILE A 371 -1.90 -22.00 -5.30
CA ILE A 371 -3.23 -22.52 -5.61
C ILE A 371 -4.28 -21.88 -4.72
N GLU A 372 -5.38 -21.48 -5.31
CA GLU A 372 -6.57 -20.98 -4.63
C GLU A 372 -7.65 -22.07 -4.55
N PHE A 373 -8.20 -22.26 -3.35
CA PHE A 373 -9.24 -23.25 -3.06
C PHE A 373 -10.54 -22.58 -2.64
N ILE A 374 -11.66 -23.13 -3.11
CA ILE A 374 -13.02 -22.83 -2.65
C ILE A 374 -13.27 -23.58 -1.34
N THR A 375 -13.65 -22.84 -0.31
CA THR A 375 -14.10 -23.39 0.98
C THR A 375 -15.53 -22.95 1.27
N GLY A 376 -16.20 -23.61 2.22
CA GLY A 376 -17.55 -23.22 2.65
C GLY A 376 -17.64 -21.82 3.29
N LYS A 377 -16.51 -21.15 3.54
CA LYS A 377 -16.43 -19.80 4.12
C LYS A 377 -15.83 -18.75 3.17
N GLY A 378 -15.45 -19.14 1.95
CA GLY A 378 -14.78 -18.26 0.98
C GLY A 378 -13.59 -18.93 0.28
N ASN A 379 -12.81 -18.16 -0.46
CA ASN A 379 -11.62 -18.66 -1.15
C ASN A 379 -10.38 -18.49 -0.27
N ILE A 380 -9.47 -19.47 -0.30
CA ILE A 380 -8.19 -19.40 0.41
C ILE A 380 -7.04 -19.58 -0.58
N TRP A 381 -5.98 -18.78 -0.42
CA TRP A 381 -4.73 -18.92 -1.15
C TRP A 381 -3.76 -19.79 -0.38
N VAL A 382 -3.23 -20.82 -1.03
CA VAL A 382 -2.26 -21.76 -0.48
C VAL A 382 -1.02 -21.76 -1.35
N ALA A 383 0.11 -21.37 -0.78
CA ALA A 383 1.42 -21.57 -1.38
C ALA A 383 1.93 -22.95 -0.97
N ILE A 384 2.21 -23.81 -1.95
CA ILE A 384 2.77 -25.14 -1.72
C ILE A 384 4.25 -25.07 -2.00
N PRO A 385 5.11 -25.04 -0.97
CA PRO A 385 6.54 -24.95 -1.18
C PRO A 385 7.06 -26.25 -1.77
N ILE A 386 7.72 -26.17 -2.93
CA ILE A 386 8.42 -27.30 -3.54
C ILE A 386 9.92 -27.11 -3.32
N LYS A 387 10.48 -27.88 -2.38
CA LYS A 387 11.92 -27.87 -2.11
C LYS A 387 12.61 -29.01 -2.86
N SER A 388 13.77 -28.71 -3.44
CA SER A 388 14.63 -29.77 -3.99
C SER A 388 15.24 -30.54 -2.83
N GLY A 389 15.11 -31.86 -2.82
CA GLY A 389 15.82 -32.74 -1.87
C GLY A 389 17.35 -32.61 -1.93
N ARG A 390 17.88 -31.88 -2.93
CA ARG A 390 19.32 -31.61 -3.10
C ARG A 390 19.89 -30.68 -2.02
N GLU A 391 19.06 -29.89 -1.32
CA GLU A 391 19.50 -29.08 -0.17
C GLU A 391 19.43 -29.83 1.17
N SER A 392 18.69 -30.94 1.24
CA SER A 392 18.69 -31.81 2.41
C SER A 392 19.91 -32.73 2.33
N GLY A 393 21.08 -32.18 2.68
CA GLY A 393 22.38 -32.86 2.69
C GLY A 393 22.48 -34.03 3.68
N THR A 394 21.62 -35.03 3.55
CA THR A 394 21.76 -36.34 4.18
C THR A 394 21.96 -37.38 3.08
N ARG A 395 23.24 -37.63 2.78
CA ARG A 395 23.69 -38.98 2.42
C ARG A 395 23.69 -39.85 3.67
#